data_AF-A0A259U380-F1
#
_entry.id   AF-A0A259U380-F1
#
_cell.length_a   1.000
_cell.length_b   1.000
_cell.length_c   1.000
_cell.angle_alpha   90.00
_cell.angle_beta   90.00
_cell.angle_gamma   90.00
#
_symmetry.space_group_name_H-M   'P 1'
#
loop_
_entity.id
_entity.type
_entity.pdbx_description
1 polymer ?
#
loop_
_entity_poly.entity_id
_entity_poly.type
_entity_poly.pdbx_seq_one_letter_code
_entity_poly.pdbx_strand_id
1 'polypeptide(L)'
;MQEETAVGDPEDDTSPQGRRGRDLFRSGLRIPLAALAFLGAVALVGTLVARGDVAAQKAPDSPASAAAPAAPPIAAGEAYAFRQLDIHPDRMHGKYFAGAFLTDASPEAAAEGDMMSDFRWRLEMFRKAYGVDDNFTIRAYDGRNGRELDAVTLTGMRNAYRASGSVNWDEVNRARRTATTELRQKLQAAGIPRKDIVIRWGYKDNSLEARSRDNHFVEYEAQLARRLGLSLLTTEIGTVETFNQDHLISSAGARSRYQMMPDILSMFNVERYNVPLAGGGSVGVAEELHPLLSMEPALMLVRAYSNAVGHELPGISAYHAGVANIHKLYREYLRANPLAVRSNLHVSDAYMWGITDGFEKVDAVSSFGPHSRIYVLKAYGALRATEDQVIDPSETARVERVQVRAGERVTLERILAALESVDQRLDWSYADGDTAYERFRQLNPHIKLPMAPGTSGVPDRGNLVLTSAAGGEPIRFFLPAGAVEAMKRTGLDVIGEMTSFDEDTFVLDPSEVTPTDREYQALVDDIGQFGFTRANKARLETLYSSMNALARQNPDSRYRQTQSKIIGIHRMFWRTSAFESLVSTRENLLSINPLDLRNDSLASGPLPAPIF
;
A
#
# COMPACT_ATOMS: atom_id res chain seq x y z
N MET A 1 6.87 19.42 -43.88
CA MET A 1 7.66 18.61 -42.92
C MET A 1 6.99 18.78 -41.57
N GLN A 2 6.16 17.82 -41.18
CA GLN A 2 5.51 17.78 -39.88
C GLN A 2 6.48 17.15 -38.88
N GLU A 3 6.70 17.84 -37.76
CA GLU A 3 7.42 17.34 -36.58
C GLU A 3 6.61 16.19 -35.96
N GLU A 4 7.14 14.99 -36.10
CA GLU A 4 6.61 13.80 -35.44
C GLU A 4 7.06 13.85 -33.97
N THR A 5 6.11 14.17 -33.10
CA THR A 5 6.31 14.18 -31.64
C THR A 5 6.47 12.74 -31.16
N ALA A 6 7.69 12.39 -30.74
CA ALA A 6 7.99 11.09 -30.15
C ALA A 6 7.19 10.89 -28.86
N VAL A 7 6.11 10.11 -28.94
CA VAL A 7 5.36 9.60 -27.79
C VAL A 7 6.29 8.67 -27.02
N GLY A 8 6.51 8.96 -25.72
CA GLY A 8 7.32 8.14 -24.83
C GLY A 8 6.68 6.75 -24.62
N ASP A 9 7.52 5.74 -24.54
CA ASP A 9 7.11 4.36 -24.28
C ASP A 9 6.65 4.23 -22.82
N PRO A 10 5.41 3.80 -22.53
CA PRO A 10 4.92 3.71 -21.16
C PRO A 10 5.57 2.55 -20.36
N GLU A 11 6.35 1.68 -21.00
CA GLU A 11 7.19 0.69 -20.31
C GLU A 11 8.56 1.25 -19.85
N ASP A 12 8.91 2.50 -20.24
CA ASP A 12 10.04 3.22 -19.67
C ASP A 12 9.69 3.74 -18.28
N ASP A 13 10.58 3.49 -17.33
CA ASP A 13 10.45 3.97 -15.96
C ASP A 13 10.53 5.50 -15.91
N THR A 14 9.37 6.14 -16.01
CA THR A 14 9.18 7.56 -15.81
C THR A 14 9.05 7.82 -14.30
N SER A 15 10.17 7.72 -13.58
CA SER A 15 10.20 7.95 -12.13
C SER A 15 9.37 9.21 -11.74
N PRO A 16 8.56 9.15 -10.67
CA PRO A 16 7.70 10.26 -10.21
C PRO A 16 8.43 11.58 -9.92
N GLN A 17 9.76 11.50 -9.81
CA GLN A 17 10.63 12.59 -9.37
C GLN A 17 10.84 13.67 -10.45
N GLY A 18 10.52 13.42 -11.73
CA GLY A 18 10.74 14.39 -12.80
C GLY A 18 9.54 15.26 -13.19
N ARG A 19 9.79 16.55 -13.50
CA ARG A 19 8.78 17.52 -13.99
C ARG A 19 7.93 17.04 -15.18
N ARG A 20 8.47 16.18 -16.06
CA ARG A 20 7.75 15.57 -17.20
C ARG A 20 6.97 14.28 -16.86
N GLY A 21 7.35 13.52 -15.84
CA GLY A 21 6.53 12.40 -15.32
C GLY A 21 5.21 12.93 -14.77
N ARG A 22 5.27 14.10 -14.11
CA ARG A 22 4.10 14.90 -13.71
C ARG A 22 3.24 15.40 -14.87
N ASP A 23 3.77 15.50 -16.10
CA ASP A 23 3.03 16.00 -17.26
C ASP A 23 2.35 14.89 -18.07
N LEU A 24 2.95 13.69 -18.17
CA LEU A 24 2.30 12.52 -18.77
C LEU A 24 1.19 11.96 -17.86
N PHE A 25 1.37 12.03 -16.54
CA PHE A 25 0.35 11.71 -15.54
C PHE A 25 -0.89 12.64 -15.62
N ARG A 26 -0.75 13.89 -16.11
CA ARG A 26 -1.87 14.83 -16.32
C ARG A 26 -2.88 14.37 -17.37
N SER A 27 -2.50 13.48 -18.27
CA SER A 27 -3.34 13.04 -19.39
C SER A 27 -4.22 11.83 -19.03
N GLY A 28 -3.81 11.01 -18.05
CA GLY A 28 -4.45 9.72 -17.73
C GLY A 28 -5.44 9.73 -16.55
N LEU A 29 -5.46 10.79 -15.74
CA LEU A 29 -6.32 10.88 -14.54
C LEU A 29 -7.37 12.00 -14.67
N ARG A 30 -8.38 11.72 -15.50
CA ARG A 30 -9.70 12.36 -15.37
C ARG A 30 -10.68 11.30 -14.88
N ILE A 31 -10.84 11.16 -13.57
CA ILE A 31 -11.98 10.46 -12.98
C ILE A 31 -13.08 11.51 -12.74
N PRO A 32 -14.32 11.30 -13.22
CA PRO A 32 -15.38 12.29 -13.06
C PRO A 32 -15.89 12.34 -11.62
N LEU A 33 -16.00 13.57 -11.12
CA LEU A 33 -16.43 14.05 -9.79
C LEU A 33 -17.88 13.71 -9.37
N ALA A 34 -18.47 12.63 -9.89
CA ALA A 34 -19.90 12.34 -9.72
C ALA A 34 -20.25 11.47 -8.49
N ALA A 35 -19.28 11.01 -7.69
CA ALA A 35 -19.53 10.11 -6.56
C ALA A 35 -19.87 10.81 -5.22
N LEU A 36 -19.82 12.15 -5.17
CA LEU A 36 -19.90 12.91 -3.91
C LEU A 36 -21.28 13.44 -3.51
N ALA A 37 -22.34 13.19 -4.29
CA ALA A 37 -23.68 13.73 -4.01
C ALA A 37 -24.68 12.75 -3.38
N PHE A 38 -24.29 11.50 -3.06
CA PHE A 38 -25.23 10.45 -2.65
C PHE A 38 -25.07 9.96 -1.20
N LEU A 39 -24.75 10.87 -0.27
CA LEU A 39 -24.72 10.60 1.18
C LEU A 39 -25.91 11.22 1.95
N GLY A 40 -26.87 11.86 1.26
CA GLY A 40 -27.95 12.61 1.90
C GLY A 40 -29.33 11.95 1.99
N ALA A 41 -29.60 10.84 1.31
CA ALA A 41 -30.94 10.23 1.34
C ALA A 41 -30.87 8.73 1.07
N VAL A 42 -31.28 7.93 2.05
CA VAL A 42 -32.26 6.84 1.92
C VAL A 42 -32.47 6.32 3.34
N ALA A 43 -33.51 6.86 3.96
CA ALA A 43 -34.20 6.22 5.07
C ALA A 43 -35.54 5.69 4.52
N LEU A 44 -35.85 4.47 4.94
CA LEU A 44 -37.17 3.82 4.97
C LEU A 44 -37.68 3.01 3.76
N VAL A 45 -38.24 1.85 4.15
CA VAL A 45 -39.09 0.84 3.47
C VAL A 45 -38.33 -0.18 2.61
N GLY A 46 -38.41 -1.50 2.82
CA GLY A 46 -39.27 -2.32 3.68
C GLY A 46 -39.77 -3.57 2.95
N THR A 47 -39.08 -4.70 3.20
CA THR A 47 -39.57 -6.09 3.28
C THR A 47 -40.17 -6.89 2.08
N LEU A 48 -39.80 -8.19 2.14
CA LEU A 48 -40.41 -9.43 1.60
C LEU A 48 -40.09 -9.84 0.16
N VAL A 49 -39.40 -10.98 -0.02
CA VAL A 49 -40.02 -12.29 -0.38
C VAL A 49 -39.00 -13.45 -0.33
N ALA A 50 -39.45 -14.50 0.34
CA ALA A 50 -39.20 -15.95 0.27
C ALA A 50 -37.81 -16.56 0.02
N ARG A 51 -37.42 -17.39 1.01
CA ARG A 51 -36.46 -18.48 0.98
C ARG A 51 -36.76 -19.52 -0.10
N GLY A 52 -35.71 -19.99 -0.78
CA GLY A 52 -35.66 -21.26 -1.48
C GLY A 52 -34.26 -21.83 -1.32
N ASP A 53 -34.10 -22.79 -0.40
CA ASP A 53 -32.84 -23.50 -0.18
C ASP A 53 -32.55 -24.42 -1.38
N VAL A 54 -31.41 -24.21 -2.04
CA VAL A 54 -30.82 -25.19 -2.93
C VAL A 54 -29.47 -25.58 -2.32
N ALA A 55 -29.46 -26.71 -1.63
CA ALA A 55 -28.26 -27.35 -1.13
C ALA A 55 -27.38 -27.77 -2.32
N ALA A 56 -26.28 -27.04 -2.54
CA ALA A 56 -25.21 -27.49 -3.43
C ALA A 56 -24.29 -28.44 -2.64
N GLN A 57 -24.27 -29.70 -3.05
CA GLN A 57 -23.37 -30.72 -2.51
C GLN A 57 -21.90 -30.28 -2.71
N LYS A 58 -21.20 -30.10 -1.59
CA LYS A 58 -19.76 -29.83 -1.55
C LYS A 58 -19.01 -31.10 -1.96
N ALA A 59 -18.30 -31.07 -3.09
CA ALA A 59 -17.37 -32.12 -3.49
C ALA A 59 -16.10 -32.06 -2.61
N PRO A 60 -15.42 -33.20 -2.39
CA PRO A 60 -14.32 -33.27 -1.44
C PRO A 60 -13.10 -32.44 -1.89
N ASP A 61 -12.45 -31.82 -0.90
CA ASP A 61 -11.32 -30.91 -1.06
C ASP A 61 -10.18 -31.55 -1.87
N SER A 62 -9.73 -30.86 -2.92
CA SER A 62 -8.45 -31.16 -3.58
C SER A 62 -7.30 -30.86 -2.60
N PRO A 63 -6.19 -31.64 -2.62
CA PRO A 63 -5.15 -31.52 -1.62
C PRO A 63 -4.46 -30.17 -1.70
N ALA A 64 -4.37 -29.49 -0.55
CA ALA A 64 -3.55 -28.32 -0.36
C ALA A 64 -2.10 -28.65 -0.74
N SER A 65 -1.50 -27.82 -1.61
CA SER A 65 -0.06 -27.80 -1.80
C SER A 65 0.61 -27.69 -0.43
N ALA A 66 1.55 -28.59 -0.14
CA ALA A 66 2.15 -28.71 1.18
C ALA A 66 2.72 -27.36 1.63
N ALA A 67 2.09 -26.75 2.63
CA ALA A 67 2.54 -25.49 3.21
C ALA A 67 3.98 -25.65 3.71
N ALA A 68 4.83 -24.67 3.38
CA ALA A 68 6.17 -24.60 3.95
C ALA A 68 6.10 -24.68 5.49
N PRO A 69 7.07 -25.33 6.16
CA PRO A 69 7.07 -25.41 7.62
C PRO A 69 6.95 -24.02 8.23
N ALA A 70 6.08 -23.90 9.24
CA ALA A 70 5.87 -22.65 9.96
C ALA A 70 7.21 -22.09 10.46
N ALA A 71 7.43 -20.79 10.29
CA ALA A 71 8.58 -20.14 10.92
C ALA A 71 8.49 -20.34 12.43
N PRO A 72 9.60 -20.62 13.13
CA PRO A 72 9.59 -20.50 14.58
C PRO A 72 9.16 -19.08 14.96
N PRO A 73 8.31 -18.91 16.00
CA PRO A 73 7.93 -17.58 16.45
C PRO A 73 9.17 -16.83 16.95
N ILE A 74 9.32 -15.59 16.51
CA ILE A 74 10.36 -14.69 17.02
C ILE A 74 9.92 -14.20 18.40
N ALA A 75 10.81 -14.25 19.39
CA ALA A 75 10.51 -13.76 20.73
C ALA A 75 10.33 -12.23 20.71
N ALA A 76 9.43 -11.71 21.56
CA ALA A 76 9.24 -10.27 21.69
C ALA A 76 10.57 -9.59 22.09
N GLY A 77 10.94 -8.53 21.37
CA GLY A 77 12.19 -7.79 21.59
C GLY A 77 13.46 -8.43 21.03
N GLU A 78 13.37 -9.59 20.36
CA GLU A 78 14.52 -10.19 19.68
C GLU A 78 14.73 -9.54 18.31
N ALA A 79 15.99 -9.25 17.95
CA ALA A 79 16.32 -8.74 16.63
C ALA A 79 16.00 -9.77 15.54
N TYR A 80 15.42 -9.32 14.42
CA TYR A 80 14.97 -10.20 13.35
C TYR A 80 15.16 -9.61 11.96
N ALA A 81 15.04 -10.45 10.94
CA ALA A 81 15.03 -10.03 9.55
C ALA A 81 13.67 -10.39 8.92
N PHE A 82 13.22 -9.60 7.94
CA PHE A 82 11.95 -9.84 7.25
C PHE A 82 11.84 -11.24 6.64
N ARG A 83 12.94 -11.80 6.12
CA ARG A 83 12.98 -13.17 5.58
C ARG A 83 12.55 -14.24 6.60
N GLN A 84 12.69 -13.98 7.89
CA GLN A 84 12.36 -14.92 8.96
C GLN A 84 10.87 -14.92 9.30
N LEU A 85 10.12 -13.89 8.91
CA LEU A 85 8.71 -13.74 9.28
C LEU A 85 7.80 -14.73 8.53
N ASP A 86 6.77 -15.19 9.24
CA ASP A 86 5.69 -16.02 8.73
C ASP A 86 4.88 -15.35 7.62
N ILE A 87 4.72 -14.02 7.72
CA ILE A 87 4.01 -13.18 6.73
C ILE A 87 4.85 -12.82 5.49
N HIS A 88 6.00 -13.47 5.28
CA HIS A 88 6.79 -13.27 4.07
C HIS A 88 6.01 -13.74 2.83
N PRO A 89 5.99 -13.00 1.70
CA PRO A 89 5.22 -13.39 0.51
C PRO A 89 5.64 -14.75 -0.07
N ASP A 90 6.92 -15.14 0.00
CA ASP A 90 7.38 -16.49 -0.39
C ASP A 90 6.67 -17.61 0.39
N ARG A 91 6.19 -17.34 1.61
CA ARG A 91 5.45 -18.29 2.45
C ARG A 91 3.94 -18.17 2.22
N MET A 92 3.39 -16.96 2.30
CA MET A 92 1.94 -16.72 2.16
C MET A 92 1.43 -16.98 0.74
N HIS A 93 2.25 -16.68 -0.27
CA HIS A 93 1.90 -16.69 -1.70
C HIS A 93 2.86 -17.55 -2.52
N GLY A 94 3.44 -18.60 -1.93
CA GLY A 94 4.52 -19.41 -2.51
C GLY A 94 4.19 -20.05 -3.88
N LYS A 95 2.90 -20.21 -4.22
CA LYS A 95 2.46 -20.59 -5.57
C LYS A 95 3.01 -19.65 -6.66
N TYR A 96 3.09 -18.35 -6.37
CA TYR A 96 3.47 -17.31 -7.32
C TYR A 96 4.89 -16.80 -7.10
N PHE A 97 5.26 -16.58 -5.84
CA PHE A 97 6.58 -16.11 -5.45
C PHE A 97 7.45 -17.33 -5.22
N ALA A 98 8.06 -17.82 -6.29
CA ALA A 98 9.16 -18.77 -6.18
C ALA A 98 10.29 -18.12 -5.38
N GLY A 99 10.29 -18.42 -4.08
CA GLY A 99 11.15 -17.79 -3.09
C GLY A 99 12.50 -18.44 -2.88
N ALA A 100 13.24 -17.93 -1.88
CA ALA A 100 14.47 -18.52 -1.32
C ALA A 100 14.24 -19.89 -0.61
N PHE A 101 12.99 -20.35 -0.56
CA PHE A 101 12.54 -21.55 0.16
C PHE A 101 12.08 -22.67 -0.77
N LEU A 102 12.20 -22.51 -2.09
CA LEU A 102 12.15 -23.65 -3.01
C LEU A 102 13.50 -24.35 -2.94
N THR A 103 13.61 -25.31 -2.02
CA THR A 103 14.62 -26.37 -2.11
C THR A 103 14.44 -27.08 -3.45
N ASP A 104 15.55 -27.25 -4.17
CA ASP A 104 15.72 -28.01 -5.41
C ASP A 104 14.52 -28.85 -5.89
N ALA A 105 14.07 -28.56 -7.11
CA ALA A 105 13.32 -29.47 -7.98
C ALA A 105 12.08 -30.15 -7.35
N SER A 106 10.97 -29.42 -7.18
CA SER A 106 9.66 -30.08 -7.24
C SER A 106 9.42 -30.55 -8.69
N PRO A 107 8.94 -31.78 -8.93
CA PRO A 107 8.54 -32.26 -10.26
C PRO A 107 7.51 -31.37 -10.98
N GLU A 108 6.84 -30.49 -10.23
CA GLU A 108 5.88 -29.50 -10.73
C GLU A 108 6.54 -28.32 -11.46
N ALA A 109 7.82 -28.04 -11.19
CA ALA A 109 8.60 -27.02 -11.92
C ALA A 109 8.86 -27.43 -13.38
N ALA A 110 8.77 -28.72 -13.72
CA ALA A 110 8.88 -29.20 -15.10
C ALA A 110 7.58 -29.03 -15.92
N ALA A 111 6.46 -28.68 -15.27
CA ALA A 111 5.16 -28.41 -15.89
C ALA A 111 4.76 -26.92 -15.76
N GLU A 112 5.76 -26.03 -15.73
CA GLU A 112 5.54 -24.61 -15.56
C GLU A 112 4.97 -24.00 -16.85
N GLY A 113 3.75 -23.44 -16.78
CA GLY A 113 3.12 -22.75 -17.92
C GLY A 113 3.76 -21.39 -18.20
N ASP A 114 3.72 -20.96 -19.47
CA ASP A 114 4.37 -19.72 -19.97
C ASP A 114 4.10 -18.47 -19.09
N MET A 115 2.87 -18.33 -18.57
CA MET A 115 2.46 -17.25 -17.67
C MET A 115 3.31 -17.16 -16.38
N MET A 116 3.60 -18.30 -15.75
CA MET A 116 4.34 -18.32 -14.48
C MET A 116 5.83 -18.01 -14.73
N SER A 117 6.37 -18.50 -15.85
CA SER A 117 7.73 -18.17 -16.30
C SER A 117 7.89 -16.67 -16.56
N ASP A 118 6.96 -16.02 -17.29
CA ASP A 118 7.00 -14.56 -17.52
C ASP A 118 6.93 -13.79 -16.20
N PHE A 119 6.02 -14.17 -15.30
CA PHE A 119 5.89 -13.53 -13.99
C PHE A 119 7.18 -13.64 -13.15
N ARG A 120 7.77 -14.84 -13.04
CA ARG A 120 8.99 -15.07 -12.26
C ARG A 120 10.21 -14.35 -12.83
N TRP A 121 10.34 -14.33 -14.15
CA TRP A 121 11.37 -13.53 -14.81
C TRP A 121 11.21 -12.04 -14.45
N ARG A 122 9.99 -11.50 -14.50
CA ARG A 122 9.74 -10.10 -14.11
C ARG A 122 10.05 -9.86 -12.63
N LEU A 123 9.76 -10.80 -11.72
CA LEU A 123 10.17 -10.70 -10.32
C LEU A 123 11.70 -10.57 -10.20
N GLU A 124 12.46 -11.39 -10.92
CA GLU A 124 13.93 -11.33 -10.92
C GLU A 124 14.46 -10.00 -11.46
N MET A 125 13.83 -9.47 -12.51
CA MET A 125 14.15 -8.15 -13.06
C MET A 125 14.01 -7.05 -12.00
N PHE A 126 12.93 -7.04 -11.22
CA PHE A 126 12.71 -6.05 -10.16
C PHE A 126 13.59 -6.30 -8.93
N ARG A 127 13.89 -7.57 -8.60
CA ARG A 127 14.90 -7.91 -7.58
C ARG A 127 16.26 -7.30 -7.92
N LYS A 128 16.70 -7.41 -9.17
CA LYS A 128 17.96 -6.77 -9.63
C LYS A 128 17.88 -5.26 -9.59
N ALA A 129 16.79 -4.68 -10.10
CA ALA A 129 16.61 -3.22 -10.13
C ALA A 129 16.67 -2.60 -8.71
N TYR A 130 16.10 -3.25 -7.71
CA TYR A 130 16.06 -2.73 -6.34
C TYR A 130 17.22 -3.20 -5.46
N GLY A 131 17.79 -4.40 -5.67
CA GLY A 131 18.80 -4.98 -4.78
C GLY A 131 20.23 -4.98 -5.32
N VAL A 132 20.42 -4.90 -6.63
CA VAL A 132 21.73 -5.07 -7.30
C VAL A 132 22.15 -3.80 -8.01
N ASP A 133 21.27 -3.25 -8.84
CA ASP A 133 21.54 -2.08 -9.65
C ASP A 133 21.39 -0.81 -8.80
N ASP A 134 22.49 -0.06 -8.68
CA ASP A 134 22.47 1.23 -7.98
C ASP A 134 21.82 2.33 -8.82
N ASN A 135 21.63 3.51 -8.21
CA ASN A 135 20.89 4.60 -8.82
C ASN A 135 21.50 5.14 -10.13
N PHE A 136 22.71 4.71 -10.46
CA PHE A 136 23.47 5.12 -11.63
C PHE A 136 23.50 4.04 -12.72
N THR A 137 22.86 2.89 -12.49
CA THR A 137 22.85 1.75 -13.40
C THR A 137 21.54 1.70 -14.19
N ILE A 138 21.64 1.48 -15.50
CA ILE A 138 20.53 1.31 -16.44
C ILE A 138 20.74 -0.04 -17.14
N ARG A 139 19.82 -0.99 -16.97
CA ARG A 139 19.96 -2.35 -17.49
C ARG A 139 18.85 -2.67 -18.48
N ALA A 140 19.21 -3.33 -19.58
CA ALA A 140 18.31 -3.74 -20.64
C ALA A 140 18.20 -5.26 -20.73
N TYR A 141 16.98 -5.73 -21.04
CA TYR A 141 16.63 -7.13 -21.15
C TYR A 141 15.81 -7.40 -22.41
N ASP A 142 15.87 -8.63 -22.89
CA ASP A 142 15.04 -9.14 -23.98
C ASP A 142 13.67 -9.52 -23.42
N GLY A 143 12.63 -8.79 -23.81
CA GLY A 143 11.25 -8.98 -23.34
C GLY A 143 10.64 -10.33 -23.70
N ARG A 144 11.25 -11.10 -24.62
CA ARG A 144 10.74 -12.41 -25.06
C ARG A 144 11.16 -13.57 -24.18
N ASN A 145 12.34 -13.47 -23.56
CA ASN A 145 12.97 -14.57 -22.82
C ASN A 145 13.67 -14.12 -21.54
N GLY A 146 13.65 -12.83 -21.23
CA GLY A 146 14.25 -12.24 -20.06
C GLY A 146 15.77 -12.19 -20.03
N ARG A 147 16.44 -12.55 -21.12
CA ARG A 147 17.91 -12.52 -21.16
C ARG A 147 18.40 -11.09 -21.06
N GLU A 148 19.40 -10.86 -20.20
CA GLU A 148 20.10 -9.59 -20.16
C GLU A 148 20.76 -9.29 -21.52
N LEU A 149 20.51 -8.09 -22.03
CA LEU A 149 21.05 -7.61 -23.29
C LEU A 149 22.31 -6.79 -23.07
N ASP A 150 22.26 -5.82 -22.16
CA ASP A 150 23.34 -4.87 -21.88
C ASP A 150 23.07 -4.05 -20.60
N ALA A 151 24.09 -3.39 -20.04
CA ALA A 151 23.96 -2.48 -18.91
C ALA A 151 24.90 -1.28 -19.04
N VAL A 152 24.40 -0.08 -18.71
CA VAL A 152 25.14 1.18 -18.72
C VAL A 152 25.20 1.74 -17.30
N THR A 153 26.38 2.20 -16.89
CA THR A 153 26.55 2.90 -15.61
C THR A 153 26.97 4.35 -15.86
N LEU A 154 26.32 5.28 -15.18
CA LEU A 154 26.68 6.71 -15.15
C LEU A 154 27.91 6.93 -14.26
N THR A 155 29.06 6.38 -14.64
CA THR A 155 30.27 6.26 -13.80
C THR A 155 30.75 7.58 -13.20
N GLY A 156 30.70 8.68 -13.96
CA GLY A 156 31.09 10.00 -13.46
C GLY A 156 30.22 10.47 -12.29
N MET A 157 28.90 10.38 -12.43
CA MET A 157 27.94 10.76 -11.38
C MET A 157 28.02 9.82 -10.17
N ARG A 158 28.21 8.52 -10.43
CA ARG A 158 28.41 7.50 -9.38
C ARG A 158 29.64 7.81 -8.52
N ASN A 159 30.76 8.14 -9.16
CA ASN A 159 32.00 8.47 -8.45
C ASN A 159 31.86 9.78 -7.66
N ALA A 160 31.15 10.78 -8.21
CA ALA A 160 30.87 12.03 -7.49
C ALA A 160 30.04 11.78 -6.23
N TYR A 161 28.94 11.01 -6.33
CA TYR A 161 28.11 10.66 -5.17
C TYR A 161 28.90 9.89 -4.11
N ARG A 162 29.73 8.91 -4.51
CA ARG A 162 30.59 8.17 -3.57
C ARG A 162 31.60 9.07 -2.85
N ALA A 163 32.05 10.14 -3.49
CA ALA A 163 33.01 11.07 -2.89
C ALA A 163 32.36 12.10 -1.96
N SER A 164 31.12 12.53 -2.25
CA SER A 164 30.44 13.61 -1.53
C SER A 164 29.30 13.17 -0.60
N GLY A 165 28.76 11.96 -0.79
CA GLY A 165 27.51 11.50 -0.18
C GLY A 165 26.26 12.24 -0.68
N SER A 166 26.37 13.09 -1.70
CA SER A 166 25.28 13.96 -2.16
C SER A 166 25.26 14.10 -3.68
N VAL A 167 24.07 14.05 -4.26
CA VAL A 167 23.85 14.20 -5.70
C VAL A 167 22.54 14.92 -5.99
N ASN A 168 22.50 15.66 -7.09
CA ASN A 168 21.24 16.19 -7.61
C ASN A 168 20.47 15.08 -8.34
N TRP A 169 19.47 14.50 -7.68
CA TRP A 169 18.66 13.42 -8.25
C TRP A 169 17.94 13.81 -9.55
N ASP A 170 17.57 15.08 -9.74
CA ASP A 170 16.97 15.53 -11.00
C ASP A 170 17.97 15.46 -12.17
N GLU A 171 19.25 15.70 -11.90
CA GLU A 171 20.30 15.58 -12.89
C GLU A 171 20.58 14.12 -13.23
N VAL A 172 20.68 13.26 -12.22
CA VAL A 172 20.80 11.79 -12.42
C VAL A 172 19.62 11.27 -13.23
N ASN A 173 18.39 11.68 -12.90
CA ASN A 173 17.18 11.33 -13.65
C ASN A 173 17.23 11.76 -15.13
N ARG A 174 17.77 12.95 -15.43
CA ARG A 174 17.94 13.39 -16.83
C ARG A 174 18.97 12.52 -17.55
N ALA A 175 20.12 12.26 -16.93
CA ALA A 175 21.16 11.41 -17.52
C ALA A 175 20.67 9.96 -17.74
N ARG A 176 19.90 9.40 -16.80
CA ARG A 176 19.27 8.07 -16.96
C ARG A 176 18.34 8.01 -18.17
N ARG A 177 17.54 9.05 -18.43
CA ARG A 177 16.67 9.11 -19.63
C ARG A 177 17.48 9.17 -20.93
N THR A 178 18.55 9.95 -20.95
CA THR A 178 19.46 10.01 -22.10
C THR A 178 20.08 8.63 -22.34
N ALA A 179 20.67 8.02 -21.31
CA ALA A 179 21.26 6.68 -21.39
C ALA A 179 20.25 5.60 -21.80
N THR A 180 19.00 5.68 -21.33
CA THR A 180 17.90 4.78 -21.74
C THR A 180 17.63 4.89 -23.23
N THR A 181 17.58 6.12 -23.76
CA THR A 181 17.33 6.37 -25.17
C THR A 181 18.48 5.84 -26.04
N GLU A 182 19.71 6.13 -25.65
CA GLU A 182 20.92 5.68 -26.34
C GLU A 182 21.05 4.14 -26.31
N LEU A 183 20.80 3.53 -25.15
CA LEU A 183 20.84 2.08 -24.98
C LEU A 183 19.78 1.38 -25.84
N ARG A 184 18.56 1.93 -25.89
CA ARG A 184 17.52 1.43 -26.79
C ARG A 184 17.96 1.51 -28.25
N GLN A 185 18.46 2.67 -28.69
CA GLN A 185 18.92 2.85 -30.07
C GLN A 185 20.05 1.88 -30.44
N LYS A 186 21.01 1.67 -29.53
CA LYS A 186 22.09 0.68 -29.68
C LYS A 186 21.53 -0.74 -29.89
N LEU A 187 20.57 -1.15 -29.09
CA LEU A 187 19.97 -2.49 -29.16
C LEU A 187 19.08 -2.67 -30.39
N GLN A 188 18.36 -1.63 -30.81
CA GLN A 188 17.61 -1.63 -32.07
C GLN A 188 18.54 -1.76 -33.29
N ALA A 189 19.67 -1.03 -33.29
CA ALA A 189 20.68 -1.16 -34.34
C ALA A 189 21.32 -2.56 -34.37
N ALA A 190 21.33 -3.27 -33.25
CA ALA A 190 21.76 -4.67 -33.14
C ALA A 190 20.67 -5.69 -33.55
N GLY A 191 19.51 -5.23 -34.02
CA GLY A 191 18.44 -6.08 -34.56
C GLY A 191 17.39 -6.54 -33.54
N ILE A 192 17.41 -6.03 -32.31
CA ILE A 192 16.36 -6.33 -31.32
C ILE A 192 15.14 -5.43 -31.58
N PRO A 193 13.92 -5.98 -31.79
CA PRO A 193 12.73 -5.18 -32.00
C PRO A 193 12.44 -4.29 -30.79
N ARG A 194 11.97 -3.05 -31.02
CA ARG A 194 11.74 -2.07 -29.94
C ARG A 194 10.86 -2.62 -28.81
N LYS A 195 9.76 -3.28 -29.17
CA LYS A 195 8.79 -3.87 -28.25
C LYS A 195 9.36 -4.98 -27.38
N ASP A 196 10.50 -5.55 -27.78
CA ASP A 196 11.19 -6.63 -27.07
C ASP A 196 12.38 -6.10 -26.25
N ILE A 197 12.56 -4.78 -26.14
CA ILE A 197 13.61 -4.16 -25.32
C ILE A 197 12.99 -3.60 -24.05
N VAL A 198 13.25 -4.27 -22.92
CA VAL A 198 12.80 -3.81 -21.60
C VAL A 198 13.96 -3.18 -20.85
N ILE A 199 13.85 -1.90 -20.48
CA ILE A 199 14.90 -1.16 -19.76
C ILE A 199 14.45 -0.83 -18.34
N ARG A 200 15.34 -1.02 -17.36
CA ARG A 200 15.10 -0.70 -15.95
C ARG A 200 16.24 0.13 -15.36
N TRP A 201 15.88 1.04 -14.47
CA TRP A 201 16.83 1.81 -13.68
C TRP A 201 17.08 1.10 -12.36
N GLY A 202 18.30 1.20 -11.87
CA GLY A 202 18.65 0.77 -10.52
C GLY A 202 18.14 1.72 -9.45
N TYR A 203 17.85 1.15 -8.28
CA TYR A 203 17.27 1.82 -7.11
C TYR A 203 17.90 1.36 -5.79
N LYS A 204 18.99 0.58 -5.82
CA LYS A 204 19.60 0.02 -4.60
C LYS A 204 19.87 1.05 -3.52
N ASP A 205 20.48 2.18 -3.86
CA ASP A 205 20.82 3.20 -2.86
C ASP A 205 19.55 3.80 -2.26
N ASN A 206 18.55 4.09 -3.10
CA ASN A 206 17.25 4.58 -2.62
C ASN A 206 16.52 3.57 -1.73
N SER A 207 16.57 2.28 -2.04
CA SER A 207 15.94 1.24 -1.23
C SER A 207 16.60 1.11 0.15
N LEU A 208 17.93 1.18 0.21
CA LEU A 208 18.67 1.18 1.47
C LEU A 208 18.38 2.45 2.30
N GLU A 209 18.34 3.62 1.66
CA GLU A 209 17.98 4.86 2.34
C GLU A 209 16.52 4.86 2.82
N ALA A 210 15.59 4.33 2.01
CA ALA A 210 14.18 4.20 2.39
C ALA A 210 14.03 3.33 3.64
N ARG A 211 14.79 2.22 3.70
CA ARG A 211 14.82 1.35 4.86
C ARG A 211 15.36 2.06 6.10
N SER A 212 16.48 2.77 5.97
CA SER A 212 17.04 3.54 7.08
C SER A 212 16.07 4.58 7.64
N ARG A 213 15.30 5.27 6.78
CA ARG A 213 14.24 6.22 7.21
C ARG A 213 13.09 5.54 7.97
N ASP A 214 12.94 4.23 7.81
CA ASP A 214 11.85 3.45 8.36
C ASP A 214 12.25 2.60 9.56
N ASN A 215 13.53 2.54 9.92
CA ASN A 215 14.03 1.71 11.04
C ASN A 215 13.21 1.88 12.33
N HIS A 216 12.78 3.10 12.65
CA HIS A 216 12.01 3.40 13.87
C HIS A 216 10.53 3.01 13.80
N PHE A 217 10.02 2.66 12.62
CA PHE A 217 8.61 2.43 12.34
C PHE A 217 8.32 1.05 11.75
N VAL A 218 9.34 0.38 11.21
CA VAL A 218 9.21 -0.89 10.49
C VAL A 218 8.53 -1.99 11.32
N GLU A 219 8.81 -2.05 12.62
CA GLU A 219 8.18 -3.04 13.49
C GLU A 219 6.65 -2.82 13.54
N TYR A 220 6.20 -1.57 13.67
CA TYR A 220 4.78 -1.23 13.62
C TYR A 220 4.15 -1.64 12.30
N GLU A 221 4.81 -1.38 11.16
CA GLU A 221 4.30 -1.78 9.85
C GLU A 221 4.17 -3.29 9.72
N ALA A 222 5.18 -4.05 10.16
CA ALA A 222 5.18 -5.51 10.11
C ALA A 222 4.10 -6.11 11.03
N GLN A 223 3.96 -5.60 12.26
CA GLN A 223 2.92 -6.02 13.18
C GLN A 223 1.52 -5.67 12.66
N LEU A 224 1.34 -4.49 12.07
CA LEU A 224 0.08 -4.08 11.47
C LEU A 224 -0.27 -4.92 10.24
N ALA A 225 0.69 -5.22 9.36
CA ALA A 225 0.49 -6.14 8.24
C ALA A 225 0.04 -7.51 8.74
N ARG A 226 0.72 -8.06 9.75
CA ARG A 226 0.33 -9.33 10.40
C ARG A 226 -1.09 -9.26 10.98
N ARG A 227 -1.41 -8.21 11.75
CA ARG A 227 -2.75 -7.99 12.33
C ARG A 227 -3.86 -7.98 11.28
N LEU A 228 -3.56 -7.41 10.11
CA LEU A 228 -4.50 -7.29 8.99
C LEU A 228 -4.50 -8.53 8.08
N GLY A 229 -3.67 -9.54 8.36
CA GLY A 229 -3.53 -10.73 7.51
C GLY A 229 -3.01 -10.37 6.11
N LEU A 230 -2.04 -9.46 6.04
CA LEU A 230 -1.33 -9.03 4.84
C LEU A 230 0.11 -9.55 4.90
N SER A 231 0.72 -9.76 3.74
CA SER A 231 2.14 -10.09 3.64
C SER A 231 3.03 -8.85 3.78
N LEU A 232 4.33 -9.06 3.90
CA LEU A 232 5.33 -7.97 3.91
C LEU A 232 5.37 -7.15 2.62
N LEU A 233 4.67 -7.54 1.55
CA LEU A 233 4.57 -6.69 0.36
C LEU A 233 3.95 -5.32 0.67
N THR A 234 3.07 -5.24 1.67
CA THR A 234 2.36 -4.00 1.99
C THR A 234 3.22 -2.97 2.71
N THR A 235 4.27 -3.41 3.43
CA THR A 235 5.23 -2.50 4.08
C THR A 235 6.04 -1.75 3.02
N GLU A 236 6.25 -2.36 1.84
CA GLU A 236 7.01 -1.74 0.76
C GLU A 236 6.23 -0.72 -0.08
N ILE A 237 4.96 -0.45 0.23
CA ILE A 237 4.19 0.59 -0.46
C ILE A 237 4.87 1.95 -0.30
N GLY A 238 5.34 2.30 0.90
CA GLY A 238 6.07 3.55 1.13
C GLY A 238 7.37 3.63 0.31
N THR A 239 8.09 2.52 0.21
CA THR A 239 9.30 2.41 -0.61
C THR A 239 9.00 2.61 -2.10
N VAL A 240 7.95 1.96 -2.61
CA VAL A 240 7.56 2.03 -4.03
C VAL A 240 7.02 3.41 -4.42
N GLU A 241 6.24 4.04 -3.54
CA GLU A 241 5.59 5.32 -3.81
C GLU A 241 6.55 6.51 -3.67
N THR A 242 7.37 6.54 -2.62
CA THR A 242 8.16 7.73 -2.26
C THR A 242 9.59 7.44 -1.79
N PHE A 243 10.00 6.17 -1.72
CA PHE A 243 11.21 5.77 -0.99
C PHE A 243 11.18 6.25 0.48
N ASN A 244 10.01 6.10 1.11
CA ASN A 244 9.72 6.52 2.49
C ASN A 244 9.98 8.02 2.76
N GLN A 245 9.70 8.87 1.77
CA GLN A 245 9.79 10.32 1.93
C GLN A 245 8.40 10.91 2.19
N ASP A 246 8.17 11.31 3.44
CA ASP A 246 6.86 11.75 3.94
C ASP A 246 6.32 13.02 3.28
N HIS A 247 7.23 13.89 2.81
CA HIS A 247 6.90 15.22 2.31
C HIS A 247 6.60 15.28 0.80
N LEU A 248 6.74 14.16 0.07
CA LEU A 248 6.49 14.15 -1.36
C LEU A 248 4.99 14.28 -1.66
N ILE A 249 4.68 15.14 -2.63
CA ILE A 249 3.31 15.36 -3.10
C ILE A 249 3.26 15.04 -4.60
N SER A 250 2.41 14.09 -4.98
CA SER A 250 2.22 13.78 -6.41
C SER A 250 1.57 14.93 -7.15
N SER A 251 1.63 14.89 -8.48
CA SER A 251 0.87 15.82 -9.33
C SER A 251 -0.65 15.70 -9.17
N ALA A 252 -1.18 14.57 -8.69
CA ALA A 252 -2.59 14.42 -8.34
C ALA A 252 -2.93 15.03 -6.97
N GLY A 253 -1.92 15.46 -6.19
CA GLY A 253 -2.11 15.94 -4.83
C GLY A 253 -2.16 14.83 -3.79
N ALA A 254 -1.74 13.61 -4.13
CA ALA A 254 -1.52 12.54 -3.17
C ALA A 254 -0.33 12.88 -2.26
N ARG A 255 -0.39 12.47 -0.98
CA ARG A 255 0.51 12.92 0.10
C ARG A 255 0.95 11.76 0.98
N SER A 256 1.84 12.03 1.94
CA SER A 256 2.51 11.06 2.81
C SER A 256 3.46 10.13 2.04
N ARG A 257 4.23 9.33 2.78
CA ARG A 257 5.07 8.29 2.20
C ARG A 257 4.29 7.25 1.37
N TYR A 258 3.00 7.07 1.65
CA TYR A 258 2.16 6.10 0.95
C TYR A 258 1.34 6.71 -0.21
N GLN A 259 1.52 8.00 -0.54
CA GLN A 259 0.80 8.69 -1.62
C GLN A 259 -0.74 8.47 -1.57
N MET A 260 -1.34 8.72 -0.41
CA MET A 260 -2.79 8.71 -0.25
C MET A 260 -3.42 10.03 -0.68
N MET A 261 -4.62 9.95 -1.27
CA MET A 261 -5.39 11.13 -1.64
C MET A 261 -5.94 11.87 -0.41
N PRO A 262 -6.11 13.21 -0.45
CA PRO A 262 -6.55 13.98 0.73
C PRO A 262 -7.91 13.56 1.30
N ASP A 263 -8.84 13.12 0.45
CA ASP A 263 -10.15 12.61 0.85
C ASP A 263 -10.05 11.27 1.60
N ILE A 264 -9.11 10.41 1.18
CA ILE A 264 -8.77 9.18 1.90
C ILE A 264 -8.20 9.52 3.27
N LEU A 265 -7.24 10.45 3.36
CA LEU A 265 -6.64 10.87 4.63
C LEU A 265 -7.71 11.39 5.61
N SER A 266 -8.61 12.26 5.15
CA SER A 266 -9.69 12.79 5.99
C SER A 266 -10.71 11.71 6.41
N MET A 267 -10.98 10.70 5.56
CA MET A 267 -11.80 9.54 5.96
C MET A 267 -11.20 8.75 7.14
N PHE A 268 -9.89 8.87 7.37
CA PHE A 268 -9.17 8.32 8.51
C PHE A 268 -8.85 9.35 9.62
N ASN A 269 -9.44 10.54 9.57
CA ASN A 269 -9.20 11.66 10.49
C ASN A 269 -7.72 12.11 10.54
N VAL A 270 -7.01 11.98 9.42
CA VAL A 270 -5.68 12.56 9.23
C VAL A 270 -5.84 13.92 8.58
N GLU A 271 -5.65 14.96 9.37
CA GLU A 271 -6.10 16.31 9.06
C GLU A 271 -4.95 17.31 8.87
N ARG A 272 -5.30 18.47 8.30
CA ARG A 272 -4.40 19.61 8.11
C ARG A 272 -5.03 20.86 8.68
N TYR A 273 -4.36 21.49 9.63
CA TYR A 273 -4.87 22.65 10.35
C TYR A 273 -3.76 23.61 10.77
N ASN A 274 -4.13 24.75 11.37
CA ASN A 274 -3.19 25.72 11.89
C ASN A 274 -3.27 25.78 13.42
N VAL A 275 -2.11 25.78 14.07
CA VAL A 275 -1.97 25.91 15.52
C VAL A 275 -1.53 27.33 15.86
N PRO A 276 -2.24 28.08 16.72
CA PRO A 276 -1.83 29.42 17.14
C PRO A 276 -0.50 29.40 17.90
N LEU A 277 0.26 30.50 17.80
CA LEU A 277 1.52 30.71 18.52
C LEU A 277 1.33 31.69 19.67
N ALA A 278 2.11 31.55 20.74
CA ALA A 278 2.05 32.43 21.92
C ALA A 278 2.44 33.88 21.56
N GLY A 279 3.44 34.05 20.69
CA GLY A 279 3.88 35.35 20.17
C GLY A 279 2.96 35.94 19.07
N GLY A 280 1.83 35.30 18.77
CA GLY A 280 0.94 35.67 17.67
C GLY A 280 1.25 34.96 16.35
N GLY A 281 0.24 34.87 15.48
CA GLY A 281 0.30 34.07 14.25
C GLY A 281 -0.05 32.60 14.46
N SER A 282 0.32 31.75 13.50
CA SER A 282 0.05 30.31 13.54
C SER A 282 1.08 29.52 12.73
N VAL A 283 1.21 28.24 13.05
CA VAL A 283 2.01 27.27 12.29
C VAL A 283 1.11 26.20 11.69
N GLY A 284 1.42 25.77 10.47
CA GLY A 284 0.69 24.70 9.81
C GLY A 284 1.06 23.33 10.36
N VAL A 285 0.03 22.50 10.56
CA VAL A 285 0.12 21.07 10.86
C VAL A 285 -0.37 20.29 9.66
N ALA A 286 0.38 19.26 9.30
CA ALA A 286 0.01 18.30 8.26
C ALA A 286 0.25 16.89 8.78
N GLU A 287 -0.75 16.32 9.45
CA GLU A 287 -0.65 15.05 10.18
C GLU A 287 -0.12 13.91 9.29
N GLU A 288 -0.39 13.94 7.98
CA GLU A 288 0.06 12.89 7.07
C GLU A 288 1.58 12.86 6.84
N LEU A 289 2.33 13.85 7.34
CA LEU A 289 3.79 13.85 7.35
C LEU A 289 4.39 13.00 8.48
N HIS A 290 3.58 12.53 9.43
CA HIS A 290 4.03 11.63 10.49
C HIS A 290 3.79 10.16 10.07
N PRO A 291 4.82 9.30 10.02
CA PRO A 291 4.66 7.90 9.59
C PRO A 291 3.61 7.11 10.41
N LEU A 292 3.65 7.22 11.74
CA LEU A 292 2.65 6.59 12.63
C LEU A 292 1.19 7.02 12.36
N LEU A 293 0.94 8.20 11.78
CA LEU A 293 -0.40 8.67 11.47
C LEU A 293 -0.88 8.21 10.09
N SER A 294 0.03 7.86 9.18
CA SER A 294 -0.30 7.49 7.80
C SER A 294 -0.23 5.99 7.51
N MET A 295 0.52 5.21 8.32
CA MET A 295 0.67 3.75 8.11
C MET A 295 -0.63 2.97 8.27
N GLU A 296 -1.39 3.23 9.34
CA GLU A 296 -2.63 2.51 9.62
C GLU A 296 -3.70 2.78 8.55
N PRO A 297 -3.96 4.04 8.15
CA PRO A 297 -4.79 4.33 7.00
C PRO A 297 -4.40 3.57 5.73
N ALA A 298 -3.10 3.56 5.39
CA ALA A 298 -2.61 2.93 4.16
C ALA A 298 -2.84 1.41 4.16
N LEU A 299 -2.39 0.70 5.20
CA LEU A 299 -2.52 -0.76 5.27
C LEU A 299 -3.98 -1.21 5.45
N MET A 300 -4.80 -0.44 6.18
CA MET A 300 -6.25 -0.68 6.23
C MET A 300 -6.90 -0.55 4.86
N LEU A 301 -6.49 0.43 4.05
CA LEU A 301 -6.98 0.60 2.68
C LEU A 301 -6.61 -0.61 1.82
N VAL A 302 -5.35 -1.07 1.89
CA VAL A 302 -4.90 -2.28 1.18
C VAL A 302 -5.71 -3.50 1.59
N ARG A 303 -5.96 -3.71 2.89
CA ARG A 303 -6.79 -4.82 3.36
C ARG A 303 -8.22 -4.71 2.84
N ALA A 304 -8.82 -3.53 2.87
CA ALA A 304 -10.15 -3.32 2.33
C ALA A 304 -10.23 -3.59 0.82
N TYR A 305 -9.21 -3.16 0.06
CA TYR A 305 -9.11 -3.41 -1.37
C TYR A 305 -8.93 -4.90 -1.65
N SER A 306 -8.03 -5.56 -0.92
CA SER A 306 -7.79 -7.01 -1.00
C SER A 306 -9.06 -7.80 -0.75
N ASN A 307 -9.83 -7.44 0.29
CA ASN A 307 -11.13 -8.05 0.57
C ASN A 307 -12.14 -7.81 -0.57
N ALA A 308 -12.17 -6.60 -1.14
CA ALA A 308 -13.08 -6.25 -2.22
C ALA A 308 -12.78 -7.00 -3.53
N VAL A 309 -11.51 -7.35 -3.77
CA VAL A 309 -11.08 -8.06 -4.99
C VAL A 309 -10.76 -9.54 -4.76
N GLY A 310 -10.89 -10.04 -3.53
CA GLY A 310 -10.75 -11.45 -3.13
C GLY A 310 -9.33 -11.95 -2.88
N HIS A 311 -8.29 -11.13 -3.03
CA HIS A 311 -6.90 -11.55 -2.77
C HIS A 311 -5.96 -10.36 -2.57
N GLU A 312 -4.88 -10.56 -1.81
CA GLU A 312 -3.90 -9.52 -1.51
C GLU A 312 -3.18 -8.98 -2.76
N LEU A 313 -2.66 -9.85 -3.64
CA LEU A 313 -1.87 -9.41 -4.81
C LEU A 313 -2.62 -8.42 -5.72
N PRO A 314 -3.83 -8.74 -6.23
CA PRO A 314 -4.64 -7.75 -6.92
C PRO A 314 -5.08 -6.59 -6.02
N GLY A 315 -5.21 -6.78 -4.70
CA GLY A 315 -5.51 -5.72 -3.73
C GLY A 315 -4.41 -4.68 -3.58
N ILE A 316 -3.14 -5.10 -3.57
CA ILE A 316 -1.96 -4.23 -3.61
C ILE A 316 -1.92 -3.47 -4.94
N SER A 317 -2.15 -4.14 -6.07
CA SER A 317 -2.28 -3.43 -7.35
C SER A 317 -3.50 -2.49 -7.39
N ALA A 318 -4.59 -2.80 -6.69
CA ALA A 318 -5.75 -1.91 -6.56
C ALA A 318 -5.43 -0.65 -5.76
N TYR A 319 -4.40 -0.67 -4.90
CA TYR A 319 -3.93 0.53 -4.20
C TYR A 319 -3.53 1.62 -5.20
N HIS A 320 -2.76 1.22 -6.23
CA HIS A 320 -2.32 2.11 -7.31
C HIS A 320 -3.38 2.30 -8.40
N ALA A 321 -4.05 1.22 -8.83
CA ALA A 321 -4.92 1.23 -10.01
C ALA A 321 -6.40 1.48 -9.70
N GLY A 322 -6.81 1.34 -8.43
CA GLY A 322 -8.21 1.32 -8.02
C GLY A 322 -8.91 -0.03 -8.22
N VAL A 323 -9.79 -0.40 -7.29
CA VAL A 323 -10.56 -1.66 -7.28
C VAL A 323 -11.39 -1.86 -8.55
N ALA A 324 -11.97 -0.78 -9.11
CA ALA A 324 -12.77 -0.85 -10.32
C ALA A 324 -11.98 -1.37 -11.54
N ASN A 325 -10.69 -1.06 -11.63
CA ASN A 325 -9.85 -1.56 -12.71
C ASN A 325 -9.50 -3.04 -12.53
N ILE A 326 -9.35 -3.52 -11.30
CA ILE A 326 -9.21 -4.95 -11.03
C ILE A 326 -10.50 -5.71 -11.39
N HIS A 327 -11.69 -5.16 -11.10
CA HIS A 327 -12.94 -5.79 -11.56
C HIS A 327 -13.04 -5.87 -13.10
N LYS A 328 -12.54 -4.86 -13.83
CA LYS A 328 -12.45 -4.91 -15.30
C LYS A 328 -11.47 -5.98 -15.77
N LEU A 329 -10.31 -6.12 -15.12
CA LEU A 329 -9.34 -7.19 -15.38
C LEU A 329 -10.00 -8.56 -15.23
N TYR A 330 -10.70 -8.82 -14.13
CA TYR A 330 -11.45 -10.07 -13.92
C TYR A 330 -12.50 -10.31 -14.99
N ARG A 331 -13.19 -9.26 -15.43
CA ARG A 331 -14.18 -9.36 -16.50
C ARG A 331 -13.55 -9.80 -17.83
N GLU A 332 -12.42 -9.19 -18.21
CA GLU A 332 -11.73 -9.60 -19.44
C GLU A 332 -11.14 -11.00 -19.33
N TYR A 333 -10.68 -11.41 -18.13
CA TYR A 333 -10.26 -12.78 -17.88
C TYR A 333 -11.39 -13.78 -18.12
N LEU A 334 -12.58 -13.53 -17.54
CA LEU A 334 -13.74 -14.40 -17.71
C LEU A 334 -14.23 -14.46 -19.16
N ARG A 335 -14.11 -13.36 -19.92
CA ARG A 335 -14.43 -13.34 -21.35
C ARG A 335 -13.42 -14.14 -22.17
N ALA A 336 -12.13 -14.04 -21.85
CA ALA A 336 -11.08 -14.80 -22.48
C ALA A 336 -11.13 -16.30 -22.10
N ASN A 337 -11.67 -16.61 -20.92
CA ASN A 337 -11.76 -17.96 -20.37
C ASN A 337 -13.19 -18.25 -19.88
N PRO A 338 -14.20 -18.40 -20.76
CA PRO A 338 -15.61 -18.54 -20.36
C PRO A 338 -15.90 -19.70 -19.41
N LEU A 339 -15.12 -20.79 -19.48
CA LEU A 339 -15.26 -21.93 -18.58
C LEU A 339 -14.76 -21.65 -17.16
N ALA A 340 -13.98 -20.58 -16.96
CA ALA A 340 -13.45 -20.21 -15.65
C ALA A 340 -14.55 -19.96 -14.62
N VAL A 341 -15.72 -19.45 -15.03
CA VAL A 341 -16.87 -19.21 -14.14
C VAL A 341 -17.44 -20.49 -13.50
N ARG A 342 -17.09 -21.68 -14.01
CA ARG A 342 -17.54 -22.99 -13.53
C ARG A 342 -16.43 -23.83 -12.90
N SER A 343 -15.24 -23.26 -12.75
CA SER A 343 -14.07 -23.96 -12.24
C SER A 343 -13.65 -23.39 -10.88
N ASN A 344 -12.86 -24.15 -10.13
CA ASN A 344 -12.28 -23.72 -8.86
C ASN A 344 -11.05 -22.81 -9.08
N LEU A 345 -11.13 -21.86 -10.02
CA LEU A 345 -10.06 -20.91 -10.30
C LEU A 345 -10.09 -19.76 -9.30
N HIS A 346 -8.91 -19.26 -8.96
CA HIS A 346 -8.75 -18.18 -8.02
C HIS A 346 -8.56 -16.85 -8.75
N VAL A 347 -9.06 -15.75 -8.17
CA VAL A 347 -8.90 -14.39 -8.74
C VAL A 347 -7.43 -13.97 -8.90
N SER A 348 -6.52 -14.56 -8.12
CA SER A 348 -5.08 -14.36 -8.27
C SER A 348 -4.54 -14.95 -9.58
N ASP A 349 -5.11 -16.04 -10.11
CA ASP A 349 -4.74 -16.58 -11.42
C ASP A 349 -5.15 -15.63 -12.55
N ALA A 350 -6.33 -15.02 -12.41
CA ALA A 350 -6.77 -13.98 -13.34
C ALA A 350 -5.91 -12.73 -13.27
N TYR A 351 -5.49 -12.33 -12.07
CA TYR A 351 -4.54 -11.24 -11.88
C TYR A 351 -3.19 -11.56 -12.56
N MET A 352 -2.64 -12.76 -12.37
CA MET A 352 -1.39 -13.18 -13.03
C MET A 352 -1.53 -13.13 -14.56
N TRP A 353 -2.63 -13.62 -15.11
CA TRP A 353 -2.95 -13.48 -16.53
C TRP A 353 -3.00 -12.00 -16.94
N GLY A 354 -3.70 -11.16 -16.18
CA GLY A 354 -3.90 -9.75 -16.51
C GLY A 354 -2.63 -8.90 -16.43
N ILE A 355 -1.58 -9.34 -15.74
CA ILE A 355 -0.27 -8.69 -15.73
C ILE A 355 0.76 -9.37 -16.66
N THR A 356 0.36 -10.42 -17.38
CA THR A 356 1.21 -11.15 -18.34
C THR A 356 0.49 -11.20 -19.69
N ASP A 357 -0.01 -12.36 -20.13
CA ASP A 357 -0.59 -12.61 -21.45
C ASP A 357 -1.84 -11.78 -21.73
N GLY A 358 -2.61 -11.47 -20.69
CA GLY A 358 -3.83 -10.69 -20.75
C GLY A 358 -3.62 -9.18 -20.77
N PHE A 359 -2.40 -8.70 -20.55
CA PHE A 359 -2.15 -7.29 -20.23
C PHE A 359 -2.70 -6.33 -21.30
N GLU A 360 -2.39 -6.57 -22.57
CA GLU A 360 -2.87 -5.72 -23.68
C GLU A 360 -4.40 -5.64 -23.76
N LYS A 361 -5.11 -6.73 -23.44
CA LYS A 361 -6.59 -6.74 -23.41
C LYS A 361 -7.14 -5.92 -22.26
N VAL A 362 -6.45 -5.94 -21.11
CA VAL A 362 -6.84 -5.21 -19.90
C VAL A 362 -6.55 -3.72 -20.05
N ASP A 363 -5.38 -3.35 -20.55
CA ASP A 363 -4.96 -1.96 -20.79
C ASP A 363 -5.89 -1.27 -21.79
N ALA A 364 -6.28 -1.97 -22.87
CA ALA A 364 -7.17 -1.44 -23.89
C ALA A 364 -8.56 -1.00 -23.37
N VAL A 365 -9.00 -1.48 -22.20
CA VAL A 365 -10.37 -1.23 -21.67
C VAL A 365 -10.38 -0.62 -20.27
N SER A 366 -9.23 -0.28 -19.71
CA SER A 366 -9.10 0.20 -18.33
C SER A 366 -7.96 1.21 -18.19
N SER A 367 -7.82 1.83 -17.01
CA SER A 367 -6.59 2.58 -16.67
C SER A 367 -5.57 1.71 -15.93
N PHE A 368 -5.73 0.38 -15.96
CA PHE A 368 -4.71 -0.57 -15.51
C PHE A 368 -3.60 -0.65 -16.55
N GLY A 369 -2.72 0.37 -16.55
CA GLY A 369 -1.62 0.47 -17.50
C GLY A 369 -0.30 -0.11 -17.00
N PRO A 370 0.81 0.14 -17.72
CA PRO A 370 2.12 -0.46 -17.44
C PRO A 370 2.65 -0.20 -16.02
N HIS A 371 2.35 0.96 -15.43
CA HIS A 371 2.73 1.26 -14.04
C HIS A 371 1.98 0.41 -13.02
N SER A 372 0.69 0.15 -13.24
CA SER A 372 -0.14 -0.70 -12.37
C SER A 372 0.24 -2.17 -12.48
N ARG A 373 0.61 -2.62 -13.68
CA ARG A 373 1.08 -3.98 -14.00
C ARG A 373 2.26 -4.40 -13.14
N ILE A 374 3.19 -3.47 -12.89
CA ILE A 374 4.47 -3.75 -12.22
C ILE A 374 4.46 -3.47 -10.72
N TYR A 375 3.33 -3.05 -10.14
CA TYR A 375 3.29 -2.55 -8.77
C TYR A 375 3.68 -3.59 -7.72
N VAL A 376 3.09 -4.79 -7.78
CA VAL A 376 3.47 -5.93 -6.92
C VAL A 376 4.92 -6.36 -7.14
N LEU A 377 5.40 -6.30 -8.39
CA LEU A 377 6.78 -6.65 -8.73
C LEU A 377 7.78 -5.68 -8.10
N LYS A 378 7.47 -4.37 -8.10
CA LYS A 378 8.26 -3.33 -7.43
C LYS A 378 8.31 -3.53 -5.92
N ALA A 379 7.15 -3.77 -5.29
CA ALA A 379 7.06 -4.03 -3.85
C ALA A 379 7.88 -5.26 -3.46
N TYR A 380 7.77 -6.35 -4.24
CA TYR A 380 8.60 -7.53 -4.03
C TYR A 380 10.09 -7.23 -4.23
N GLY A 381 10.48 -6.53 -5.29
CA GLY A 381 11.88 -6.12 -5.51
C GLY A 381 12.46 -5.32 -4.36
N ALA A 382 11.70 -4.36 -3.82
CA ALA A 382 12.06 -3.55 -2.66
C ALA A 382 12.23 -4.40 -1.39
N LEU A 383 11.29 -5.31 -1.12
CA LEU A 383 11.36 -6.25 0.00
C LEU A 383 12.64 -7.09 -0.11
N ARG A 384 12.87 -7.74 -1.25
CA ARG A 384 14.04 -8.59 -1.47
C ARG A 384 15.37 -7.85 -1.36
N ALA A 385 15.38 -6.53 -1.59
CA ALA A 385 16.58 -5.70 -1.45
C ALA A 385 16.99 -5.49 0.02
N THR A 386 16.05 -5.60 0.95
CA THR A 386 16.24 -5.26 2.37
C THR A 386 15.88 -6.39 3.33
N GLU A 387 15.38 -7.52 2.82
CA GLU A 387 14.81 -8.62 3.62
C GLU A 387 15.78 -9.28 4.62
N ASP A 388 17.09 -9.17 4.36
CA ASP A 388 18.18 -9.72 5.18
C ASP A 388 18.75 -8.68 6.16
N GLN A 389 18.27 -7.42 6.14
CA GLN A 389 18.68 -6.43 7.11
C GLN A 389 18.07 -6.73 8.48
N VAL A 390 18.91 -6.63 9.51
CA VAL A 390 18.49 -6.79 10.89
C VAL A 390 17.62 -5.60 11.29
N ILE A 391 16.45 -5.91 11.84
CA ILE A 391 15.57 -5.01 12.57
C ILE A 391 15.87 -5.23 14.04
N ASP A 392 16.24 -4.15 14.72
CA ASP A 392 16.41 -4.15 16.17
C ASP A 392 15.20 -3.48 16.81
N PRO A 393 14.29 -4.23 17.48
CA PRO A 393 13.13 -3.67 18.19
C PRO A 393 13.49 -2.63 19.26
N SER A 394 14.75 -2.59 19.72
CA SER A 394 15.19 -1.55 20.66
C SER A 394 15.28 -0.17 20.02
N GLU A 395 15.38 -0.07 18.69
CA GLU A 395 15.35 1.18 17.92
C GLU A 395 13.92 1.64 17.56
N THR A 396 12.89 0.82 17.80
CA THR A 396 11.50 1.15 17.53
C THR A 396 11.04 2.34 18.36
N ALA A 397 10.44 3.35 17.72
CA ALA A 397 10.00 4.56 18.42
C ALA A 397 8.87 4.26 19.41
N ARG A 398 9.08 4.53 20.70
CA ARG A 398 8.04 4.43 21.75
C ARG A 398 7.51 5.82 22.11
N VAL A 399 6.25 6.07 21.77
CA VAL A 399 5.68 7.44 21.84
C VAL A 399 4.24 7.45 22.30
N GLU A 400 3.82 8.57 22.88
CA GLU A 400 2.44 8.84 23.26
C GLU A 400 1.87 9.89 22.31
N ARG A 401 0.87 9.52 21.49
CA ARG A 401 0.05 10.50 20.77
C ARG A 401 -0.95 11.10 21.73
N VAL A 402 -0.88 12.40 21.93
CA VAL A 402 -1.67 13.09 22.96
C VAL A 402 -2.52 14.22 22.38
N GLN A 403 -3.58 14.53 23.12
CA GLN A 403 -4.40 15.72 22.92
C GLN A 403 -4.66 16.39 24.27
N VAL A 404 -4.60 17.72 24.29
CA VAL A 404 -4.95 18.52 25.46
C VAL A 404 -6.44 18.31 25.82
N ARG A 405 -6.76 18.27 27.11
CA ARG A 405 -8.12 18.09 27.63
C ARG A 405 -9.03 19.22 27.14
N ALA A 406 -10.30 18.91 26.87
CA ALA A 406 -11.29 19.89 26.45
C ALA A 406 -11.36 21.08 27.44
N GLY A 407 -11.29 22.30 26.91
CA GLY A 407 -11.33 23.55 27.69
C GLY A 407 -9.98 23.98 28.28
N GLU A 408 -8.95 23.13 28.25
CA GLU A 408 -7.61 23.49 28.72
C GLU A 408 -6.82 24.30 27.66
N ARG A 409 -5.87 25.11 28.15
CA ARG A 409 -4.94 25.89 27.34
C ARG A 409 -3.55 25.82 27.94
N VAL A 410 -2.58 25.33 27.18
CA VAL A 410 -1.17 25.21 27.60
C VAL A 410 -0.24 25.63 26.47
N THR A 411 0.92 26.18 26.80
CA THR A 411 1.96 26.50 25.81
C THR A 411 2.94 25.33 25.65
N LEU A 412 3.56 25.20 24.48
CA LEU A 412 4.61 24.19 24.27
C LEU A 412 5.73 24.36 25.28
N GLU A 413 6.15 25.60 25.55
CA GLU A 413 7.14 25.93 26.57
C GLU A 413 6.79 25.34 27.94
N ARG A 414 5.53 25.42 28.37
CA ARG A 414 5.10 24.87 29.66
C ARG A 414 5.10 23.34 29.68
N ILE A 415 4.78 22.70 28.55
CA ILE A 415 4.91 21.24 28.41
C ILE A 415 6.38 20.84 28.51
N LEU A 416 7.25 21.48 27.72
CA LEU A 416 8.67 21.12 27.69
C LEU A 416 9.37 21.41 29.03
N ALA A 417 9.05 22.51 29.71
CA ALA A 417 9.57 22.79 31.05
C ALA A 417 9.17 21.72 32.09
N ALA A 418 7.96 21.15 31.98
CA ALA A 418 7.55 20.03 32.83
C ALA A 418 8.38 18.77 32.53
N LEU A 419 8.62 18.47 31.25
CA LEU A 419 9.42 17.30 30.84
C LEU A 419 10.90 17.45 31.18
N GLU A 420 11.48 18.66 31.06
CA GLU A 420 12.89 18.93 31.39
C GLU A 420 13.23 18.55 32.84
N SER A 421 12.28 18.72 33.77
CA SER A 421 12.49 18.36 35.18
C SER A 421 12.68 16.86 35.44
N VAL A 422 12.35 16.01 34.46
CA VAL A 422 12.42 14.54 34.54
C VAL A 422 13.04 13.90 33.29
N ASP A 423 13.69 14.71 32.43
CA ASP A 423 14.16 14.35 31.08
C ASP A 423 15.05 13.10 31.06
N GLN A 424 15.90 12.94 32.07
CA GLN A 424 16.80 11.78 32.20
C GLN A 424 16.08 10.42 32.28
N ARG A 425 14.75 10.39 32.43
CA ARG A 425 13.93 9.17 32.51
C ARG A 425 13.10 8.91 31.25
N LEU A 426 13.04 9.85 30.31
CA LEU A 426 12.21 9.74 29.11
C LEU A 426 13.06 9.19 27.96
N ASP A 427 12.46 8.28 27.19
CA ASP A 427 13.10 7.71 26.01
C ASP A 427 12.86 8.62 24.80
N TRP A 428 13.88 9.41 24.46
CA TRP A 428 13.91 10.23 23.26
C TRP A 428 14.69 9.57 22.12
N SER A 429 14.92 8.25 22.13
CA SER A 429 15.83 7.55 21.20
C SER A 429 15.63 7.86 19.70
N TYR A 430 14.42 8.24 19.28
CA TYR A 430 14.11 8.67 17.89
C TYR A 430 14.39 10.16 17.60
N ALA A 431 14.59 10.98 18.62
CA ALA A 431 14.79 12.42 18.54
C ALA A 431 16.11 12.83 19.22
N ASP A 432 17.15 13.00 18.43
CA ASP A 432 18.53 13.27 18.84
C ASP A 432 18.86 14.77 19.08
N GLY A 433 17.86 15.64 19.08
CA GLY A 433 18.03 17.07 19.25
C GLY A 433 18.74 17.48 20.55
N ASP A 434 19.57 18.54 20.47
CA ASP A 434 20.35 19.05 21.60
C ASP A 434 19.51 19.66 22.73
N THR A 435 18.25 20.02 22.45
CA THR A 435 17.33 20.64 23.41
C THR A 435 15.98 19.92 23.38
N ALA A 436 15.20 20.01 24.47
CA ALA A 436 13.85 19.46 24.52
C ALA A 436 12.95 19.97 23.38
N TYR A 437 13.14 21.22 22.94
CA TYR A 437 12.44 21.77 21.78
C TYR A 437 12.84 21.10 20.47
N GLU A 438 14.14 20.91 20.23
CA GLU A 438 14.62 20.23 19.02
C GLU A 438 14.19 18.77 18.99
N ARG A 439 14.21 18.07 20.14
CA ARG A 439 13.68 16.71 20.25
C ARG A 439 12.18 16.67 19.97
N PHE A 440 11.41 17.59 20.55
CA PHE A 440 9.98 17.71 20.25
C PHE A 440 9.72 17.97 18.76
N ARG A 441 10.51 18.85 18.14
CA ARG A 441 10.41 19.16 16.71
C ARG A 441 10.68 17.94 15.83
N GLN A 442 11.72 17.17 16.13
CA GLN A 442 12.06 15.95 15.40
C GLN A 442 11.01 14.85 15.60
N LEU A 443 10.46 14.74 16.81
CA LEU A 443 9.38 13.82 17.13
C LEU A 443 8.05 14.19 16.45
N ASN A 444 7.87 15.46 16.09
CA ASN A 444 6.64 16.00 15.51
C ASN A 444 6.89 16.62 14.12
N PRO A 445 7.37 15.85 13.12
CA PRO A 445 7.71 16.38 11.79
C PRO A 445 6.49 16.93 11.04
N HIS A 446 5.27 16.57 11.47
CA HIS A 446 4.01 17.09 10.93
C HIS A 446 3.69 18.52 11.37
N ILE A 447 4.36 19.06 12.39
CA ILE A 447 4.22 20.45 12.82
C ILE A 447 5.39 21.26 12.23
N LYS A 448 5.09 22.32 11.46
CA LYS A 448 6.12 23.13 10.76
C LYS A 448 6.89 24.09 11.68
N LEU A 449 7.44 23.56 12.76
CA LEU A 449 8.21 24.29 13.76
C LEU A 449 9.56 24.76 13.19
N PRO A 450 9.98 26.01 13.48
CA PRO A 450 11.29 26.50 13.07
C PRO A 450 12.41 25.83 13.87
N MET A 451 13.64 25.81 13.32
CA MET A 451 14.82 25.45 14.11
C MET A 451 15.05 26.46 15.24
N ALA A 452 15.59 26.01 16.37
CA ALA A 452 16.01 26.86 17.46
C ALA A 452 17.21 27.73 17.02
N PRO A 453 17.17 29.06 17.24
CA PRO A 453 18.30 29.93 16.97
C PRO A 453 19.37 29.79 18.07
N GLY A 454 20.04 28.64 18.16
CA GLY A 454 21.25 28.42 18.97
C GLY A 454 21.16 28.64 20.49
N THR A 455 19.99 28.95 21.05
CA THR A 455 19.76 29.16 22.49
C THR A 455 18.91 28.06 23.11
N SER A 456 19.12 27.76 24.39
CA SER A 456 18.21 26.94 25.20
C SER A 456 16.84 27.61 25.31
N GLY A 457 15.77 26.88 24.98
CA GLY A 457 14.39 27.33 25.15
C GLY A 457 13.54 27.22 23.88
N VAL A 458 12.25 27.54 23.99
CA VAL A 458 11.30 27.49 22.88
C VAL A 458 11.29 28.84 22.14
N PRO A 459 11.56 28.91 20.82
CA PRO A 459 11.49 30.15 20.06
C PRO A 459 10.06 30.70 20.06
N ASP A 460 9.88 32.03 20.05
CA ASP A 460 8.54 32.66 19.98
C ASP A 460 7.72 32.16 18.78
N ARG A 461 8.39 31.94 17.64
CA ARG A 461 7.80 31.41 16.40
C ARG A 461 7.52 29.90 16.44
N GLY A 462 7.93 29.21 17.50
CA GLY A 462 7.70 27.79 17.76
C GLY A 462 6.90 27.50 19.02
N ASN A 463 6.59 28.52 19.85
CA ASN A 463 5.85 28.34 21.09
C ASN A 463 4.35 28.16 20.81
N LEU A 464 3.94 26.91 20.61
CA LEU A 464 2.56 26.55 20.29
C LEU A 464 1.62 26.89 21.45
N VAL A 465 0.42 27.32 21.12
CA VAL A 465 -0.71 27.37 22.04
C VAL A 465 -1.59 26.16 21.77
N LEU A 466 -1.52 25.19 22.68
CA LEU A 466 -2.22 23.92 22.59
C LEU A 466 -3.55 24.04 23.36
N THR A 467 -4.65 23.85 22.64
CA THR A 467 -6.02 23.91 23.16
C THR A 467 -6.84 22.78 22.58
N SER A 468 -7.76 22.22 23.35
CA SER A 468 -8.91 21.49 22.80
C SER A 468 -10.12 22.40 22.95
N ALA A 469 -10.32 23.31 21.99
CA ALA A 469 -11.47 24.21 22.06
C ALA A 469 -12.77 23.42 21.86
N ALA A 470 -13.81 23.75 22.64
CA ALA A 470 -15.17 23.36 22.33
C ALA A 470 -15.58 24.05 21.02
N GLY A 471 -15.38 23.37 19.88
CA GLY A 471 -15.63 23.88 18.53
C GLY A 471 -14.37 24.23 17.70
N GLY A 472 -13.16 23.93 18.17
CA GLY A 472 -11.93 23.98 17.37
C GLY A 472 -11.37 22.58 17.09
N GLU A 473 -10.49 22.46 16.10
CA GLU A 473 -9.88 21.18 15.76
C GLU A 473 -8.95 20.68 16.89
N PRO A 474 -9.03 19.40 17.28
CA PRO A 474 -8.18 18.85 18.31
C PRO A 474 -6.71 18.85 17.85
N ILE A 475 -5.84 19.52 18.60
CA ILE A 475 -4.41 19.55 18.28
C ILE A 475 -3.76 18.27 18.82
N ARG A 476 -3.33 17.40 17.90
CA ARG A 476 -2.63 16.15 18.22
C ARG A 476 -1.13 16.29 17.99
N PHE A 477 -0.35 15.79 18.94
CA PHE A 477 1.10 15.77 18.87
C PHE A 477 1.64 14.57 19.64
N PHE A 478 2.92 14.27 19.47
CA PHE A 478 3.61 13.15 20.08
C PHE A 478 4.55 13.63 21.17
N LEU A 479 4.62 12.84 22.24
CA LEU A 479 5.56 12.95 23.34
C LEU A 479 6.29 11.59 23.51
N PRO A 480 7.49 11.55 24.11
CA PRO A 480 8.16 10.29 24.39
C PRO A 480 7.33 9.45 25.37
N ALA A 481 7.47 8.13 25.32
CA ALA A 481 6.75 7.23 26.22
C ALA A 481 6.96 7.61 27.71
N GLY A 482 5.88 7.60 28.50
CA GLY A 482 5.86 8.00 29.91
C GLY A 482 5.80 9.51 30.15
N ALA A 483 5.77 10.35 29.11
CA ALA A 483 5.71 11.80 29.23
C ALA A 483 4.43 12.31 29.92
N VAL A 484 3.28 11.72 29.61
CA VAL A 484 2.00 12.10 30.24
C VAL A 484 2.06 11.88 31.75
N GLU A 485 2.55 10.72 32.19
CA GLU A 485 2.71 10.41 33.62
C GLU A 485 3.79 11.28 34.29
N ALA A 486 4.87 11.57 33.58
CA ALA A 486 5.89 12.52 34.03
C ALA A 486 5.33 13.92 34.28
N MET A 487 4.55 14.47 33.33
CA MET A 487 3.90 15.77 33.47
C MET A 487 2.93 15.83 34.67
N LYS A 488 2.17 14.75 34.92
CA LYS A 488 1.28 14.68 36.10
C LYS A 488 2.07 14.79 37.41
N ARG A 489 3.22 14.13 37.51
CA ARG A 489 4.09 14.20 38.72
C ARG A 489 4.63 15.59 38.98
N THR A 490 4.79 16.41 37.94
CA THR A 490 5.24 17.80 38.06
C THR A 490 4.07 18.79 38.24
N GLY A 491 2.85 18.28 38.41
CA GLY A 491 1.63 19.08 38.61
C GLY A 491 1.00 19.62 37.32
N LEU A 492 1.42 19.17 36.14
CA LEU A 492 0.85 19.55 34.85
C LEU A 492 -0.05 18.44 34.31
N ASP A 493 -1.31 18.40 34.76
CA ASP A 493 -2.31 17.43 34.30
C ASP A 493 -3.29 18.06 33.30
N VAL A 494 -2.82 18.28 32.07
CA VAL A 494 -3.57 18.95 30.99
C VAL A 494 -3.90 18.03 29.81
N ILE A 495 -3.43 16.79 29.81
CA ILE A 495 -3.67 15.82 28.72
C ILE A 495 -5.01 15.12 28.97
N GLY A 496 -5.84 15.03 27.92
CA GLY A 496 -7.16 14.40 27.95
C GLY A 496 -7.16 13.03 27.27
N GLU A 497 -6.83 13.00 25.98
CA GLU A 497 -6.73 11.76 25.20
C GLU A 497 -5.27 11.37 24.99
N MET A 498 -5.00 10.07 25.04
CA MET A 498 -3.68 9.48 24.84
C MET A 498 -3.83 8.17 24.09
N THR A 499 -2.96 7.94 23.11
CA THR A 499 -2.76 6.65 22.43
C THR A 499 -1.28 6.32 22.48
N SER A 500 -0.94 5.20 23.13
CA SER A 500 0.43 4.70 23.15
C SER A 500 0.78 4.02 21.82
N PHE A 501 2.01 4.24 21.39
CA PHE A 501 2.70 3.48 20.35
C PHE A 501 3.88 2.79 21.04
N ASP A 502 3.79 1.47 21.10
CA ASP A 502 4.67 0.50 21.77
C ASP A 502 4.55 -0.88 21.09
N GLU A 503 5.27 -1.87 21.59
CA GLU A 503 5.34 -3.23 21.04
C GLU A 503 3.98 -3.94 20.96
N ASP A 504 3.00 -3.51 21.75
CA ASP A 504 1.67 -4.12 21.85
C ASP A 504 0.62 -3.41 20.96
N THR A 505 0.98 -2.28 20.34
CA THR A 505 0.06 -1.36 19.65
C THR A 505 -0.82 -2.02 18.59
N PHE A 506 -0.29 -3.03 17.90
CA PHE A 506 -1.02 -3.78 16.87
C PHE A 506 -1.22 -5.26 17.22
N VAL A 507 -0.87 -5.69 18.43
CA VAL A 507 -1.15 -7.06 18.90
C VAL A 507 -2.66 -7.27 18.98
N LEU A 508 -3.14 -8.33 18.33
CA LEU A 508 -4.56 -8.70 18.34
C LEU A 508 -4.81 -9.60 19.55
N ASP A 509 -5.78 -9.23 20.40
CA ASP A 509 -6.35 -10.19 21.34
C ASP A 509 -7.30 -11.13 20.54
N PRO A 510 -7.01 -12.45 20.47
CA PRO A 510 -7.85 -13.40 19.76
C PRO A 510 -9.29 -13.46 20.29
N SER A 511 -9.51 -13.04 21.55
CA SER A 511 -10.83 -12.97 22.17
C SER A 511 -11.73 -11.91 21.51
N GLU A 512 -11.13 -10.89 20.88
CA GLU A 512 -11.89 -9.89 20.14
C GLU A 512 -12.60 -10.53 18.96
N VAL A 513 -12.05 -11.56 18.31
CA VAL A 513 -12.56 -12.17 17.08
C VAL A 513 -13.89 -12.91 17.30
N THR A 514 -14.93 -12.46 16.60
CA THR A 514 -16.31 -12.96 16.70
C THR A 514 -16.68 -13.89 15.54
N PRO A 515 -17.80 -14.64 15.63
CA PRO A 515 -18.34 -15.39 14.49
C PRO A 515 -18.58 -14.51 13.25
N THR A 516 -19.00 -13.25 13.42
CA THR A 516 -19.21 -12.30 12.31
C THR A 516 -17.93 -12.04 11.51
N ASP A 517 -16.76 -12.02 12.17
CA ASP A 517 -15.48 -11.85 11.47
C ASP A 517 -15.14 -13.08 10.64
N ARG A 518 -15.43 -14.28 11.17
CA ARG A 518 -15.25 -15.54 10.42
C ARG A 518 -16.20 -15.64 9.24
N GLU A 519 -17.44 -15.18 9.39
CA GLU A 519 -18.39 -15.09 8.29
C GLU A 519 -17.96 -14.07 7.22
N TYR A 520 -17.34 -12.97 7.63
CA TYR A 520 -16.77 -12.01 6.69
C TYR A 520 -15.54 -12.57 5.98
N GLN A 521 -14.66 -13.27 6.69
CA GLN A 521 -13.53 -13.96 6.06
C GLN A 521 -14.01 -15.01 5.06
N ALA A 522 -15.01 -15.82 5.42
CA ALA A 522 -15.60 -16.80 4.49
C ALA A 522 -16.23 -16.13 3.25
N LEU A 523 -16.81 -14.94 3.39
CA LEU A 523 -17.26 -14.16 2.23
C LEU A 523 -16.06 -13.74 1.36
N VAL A 524 -14.95 -13.29 1.96
CA VAL A 524 -13.73 -12.94 1.21
C VAL A 524 -13.17 -14.16 0.48
N ASP A 525 -13.19 -15.33 1.10
CA ASP A 525 -12.75 -16.59 0.47
C ASP A 525 -13.66 -16.96 -0.72
N ASP A 526 -14.98 -16.78 -0.59
CA ASP A 526 -15.92 -16.94 -1.70
C ASP A 526 -15.59 -15.98 -2.84
N ILE A 527 -15.26 -14.72 -2.53
CA ILE A 527 -14.83 -13.71 -3.53
C ILE A 527 -13.56 -14.15 -4.24
N GLY A 528 -12.59 -14.71 -3.50
CA GLY A 528 -11.37 -15.30 -4.05
C GLY A 528 -11.63 -16.36 -5.12
N GLN A 529 -12.76 -17.08 -5.03
CA GLN A 529 -13.24 -18.05 -6.01
C GLN A 529 -14.26 -17.47 -7.00
N PHE A 530 -14.08 -16.21 -7.39
CA PHE A 530 -15.00 -15.48 -8.27
C PHE A 530 -16.45 -15.37 -7.74
N GLY A 531 -16.62 -15.29 -6.42
CA GLY A 531 -17.89 -15.08 -5.73
C GLY A 531 -18.51 -13.69 -5.91
N PHE A 532 -18.24 -12.99 -7.02
CA PHE A 532 -18.87 -11.72 -7.37
C PHE A 532 -20.32 -11.96 -7.82
N THR A 533 -21.25 -11.99 -6.85
CA THR A 533 -22.66 -12.28 -7.09
C THR A 533 -23.58 -11.31 -6.35
N ARG A 534 -24.84 -11.18 -6.79
CA ARG A 534 -25.84 -10.40 -6.05
C ARG A 534 -26.10 -10.95 -4.65
N ALA A 535 -26.07 -12.27 -4.48
CA ALA A 535 -26.25 -12.92 -3.18
C ALA A 535 -25.12 -12.57 -2.20
N ASN A 536 -23.86 -12.65 -2.65
CA ASN A 536 -22.71 -12.27 -1.83
C ASN A 536 -22.68 -10.76 -1.55
N LYS A 537 -23.14 -9.92 -2.48
CA LYS A 537 -23.32 -8.49 -2.23
C LYS A 537 -24.37 -8.24 -1.13
N ALA A 538 -25.48 -8.97 -1.14
CA ALA A 538 -26.47 -8.87 -0.07
C ALA A 538 -25.90 -9.35 1.29
N ARG A 539 -25.13 -10.45 1.29
CA ARG A 539 -24.42 -10.93 2.50
C ARG A 539 -23.45 -9.89 3.05
N LEU A 540 -22.71 -9.18 2.19
CA LEU A 540 -21.82 -8.09 2.58
C LEU A 540 -22.58 -6.96 3.30
N GLU A 541 -23.77 -6.58 2.82
CA GLU A 541 -24.59 -5.53 3.44
C GLU A 541 -25.08 -5.93 4.86
N THR A 542 -25.43 -7.21 5.06
CA THR A 542 -25.79 -7.76 6.38
C THR A 542 -24.59 -7.78 7.31
N LEU A 543 -23.42 -8.24 6.84
CA LEU A 543 -22.19 -8.27 7.61
C LEU A 543 -21.72 -6.85 7.98
N TYR A 544 -21.80 -5.90 7.06
CA TYR A 544 -21.51 -4.49 7.32
C TYR A 544 -22.34 -3.94 8.48
N SER A 545 -23.65 -4.21 8.47
CA SER A 545 -24.55 -3.78 9.54
C SER A 545 -24.17 -4.39 10.89
N SER A 546 -23.80 -5.67 10.90
CA SER A 546 -23.39 -6.41 12.11
C SER A 546 -22.05 -5.93 12.65
N MET A 547 -21.04 -5.76 11.79
CA MET A 547 -19.72 -5.25 12.18
C MET A 547 -19.77 -3.81 12.68
N ASN A 548 -20.59 -2.96 12.07
CA ASN A 548 -20.79 -1.59 12.55
C ASN A 548 -21.50 -1.57 13.91
N ALA A 549 -22.46 -2.47 14.15
CA ALA A 549 -23.08 -2.62 15.47
C ALA A 549 -22.05 -3.07 16.53
N LEU A 550 -21.20 -4.05 16.21
CA LEU A 550 -20.12 -4.50 17.10
C LEU A 550 -19.13 -3.37 17.42
N ALA A 551 -18.75 -2.55 16.44
CA ALA A 551 -17.88 -1.39 16.67
C ALA A 551 -18.53 -0.31 17.54
N ARG A 552 -19.84 -0.07 17.41
CA ARG A 552 -20.56 0.86 18.28
C ARG A 552 -20.69 0.35 19.71
N GLN A 553 -20.82 -0.96 19.89
CA GLN A 553 -20.88 -1.60 21.21
C GLN A 553 -19.52 -1.63 21.90
N ASN A 554 -18.43 -1.55 21.14
CA ASN A 554 -17.05 -1.62 21.63
C ASN A 554 -16.24 -0.42 21.10
N PRO A 555 -16.58 0.82 21.53
CA PRO A 555 -15.95 2.04 21.02
C PRO A 555 -14.44 2.07 21.28
N ASP A 556 -13.98 1.51 22.40
CA ASP A 556 -12.57 1.53 22.82
C ASP A 556 -11.71 0.46 22.14
N SER A 557 -12.33 -0.54 21.49
CA SER A 557 -11.56 -1.60 20.84
C SER A 557 -11.10 -1.14 19.46
N ARG A 558 -9.77 -0.99 19.29
CA ARG A 558 -9.15 -0.66 18.00
C ARG A 558 -9.53 -1.68 16.93
N TYR A 559 -9.51 -2.99 17.25
CA TYR A 559 -9.85 -4.04 16.28
C TYR A 559 -11.25 -3.85 15.68
N ARG A 560 -12.27 -3.64 16.51
CA ARG A 560 -13.65 -3.46 16.03
C ARG A 560 -13.80 -2.21 15.16
N GLN A 561 -13.15 -1.11 15.52
CA GLN A 561 -13.14 0.10 14.68
C GLN A 561 -12.46 -0.18 13.33
N THR A 562 -11.31 -0.88 13.34
CA THR A 562 -10.58 -1.29 12.14
C THR A 562 -11.44 -2.17 11.22
N GLN A 563 -12.07 -3.23 11.75
CA GLN A 563 -12.91 -4.12 10.94
C GLN A 563 -14.12 -3.39 10.34
N SER A 564 -14.81 -2.56 11.12
CA SER A 564 -15.95 -1.76 10.66
C SER A 564 -15.55 -0.82 9.51
N LYS A 565 -14.39 -0.17 9.60
CA LYS A 565 -13.87 0.69 8.52
C LYS A 565 -13.52 -0.13 7.27
N ILE A 566 -12.82 -1.26 7.43
CA ILE A 566 -12.43 -2.15 6.32
C ILE A 566 -13.66 -2.65 5.54
N ILE A 567 -14.68 -3.17 6.23
CA ILE A 567 -15.90 -3.64 5.57
C ILE A 567 -16.72 -2.50 4.97
N GLY A 568 -16.70 -1.31 5.58
CA GLY A 568 -17.31 -0.10 5.02
C GLY A 568 -16.70 0.31 3.68
N ILE A 569 -15.37 0.30 3.58
CA ILE A 569 -14.64 0.60 2.35
C ILE A 569 -14.87 -0.50 1.29
N HIS A 570 -14.81 -1.78 1.67
CA HIS A 570 -15.14 -2.89 0.76
C HIS A 570 -16.54 -2.70 0.14
N ARG A 571 -17.55 -2.47 0.99
CA ARG A 571 -18.94 -2.22 0.57
C ARG A 571 -19.08 -1.07 -0.42
N MET A 572 -18.31 0.01 -0.24
CA MET A 572 -18.33 1.16 -1.17
C MET A 572 -17.98 0.72 -2.60
N PHE A 573 -16.95 -0.11 -2.79
CA PHE A 573 -16.54 -0.56 -4.14
C PHE A 573 -17.52 -1.54 -4.78
N TRP A 574 -18.19 -2.33 -3.97
CA TRP A 574 -19.23 -3.27 -4.42
C TRP A 574 -20.55 -2.59 -4.82
N ARG A 575 -20.63 -1.27 -4.66
CA ARG A 575 -21.74 -0.43 -5.15
C ARG A 575 -21.43 0.27 -6.47
N THR A 576 -20.23 0.08 -7.01
CA THR A 576 -19.82 0.72 -8.27
C THR A 576 -20.37 -0.02 -9.49
N SER A 577 -20.50 0.69 -10.62
CA SER A 577 -20.90 0.10 -11.91
C SER A 577 -19.91 -0.95 -12.43
N ALA A 578 -18.63 -0.85 -12.05
CA ALA A 578 -17.62 -1.84 -12.42
C ALA A 578 -17.90 -3.20 -11.77
N PHE A 579 -18.32 -3.20 -10.49
CA PHE A 579 -18.77 -4.42 -9.82
C PHE A 579 -20.02 -5.00 -10.49
N GLU A 580 -21.05 -4.19 -10.75
CA GLU A 580 -22.28 -4.66 -11.41
C GLU A 580 -22.01 -5.26 -12.80
N SER A 581 -21.07 -4.67 -13.55
CA SER A 581 -20.65 -5.19 -14.85
C SER A 581 -19.94 -6.55 -14.75
N LEU A 582 -19.14 -6.76 -13.70
CA LEU A 582 -18.48 -8.05 -13.45
C LEU A 582 -19.51 -9.13 -13.08
N VAL A 583 -20.47 -8.80 -12.19
CA VAL A 583 -21.57 -9.69 -11.83
C VAL A 583 -22.37 -10.10 -13.07
N SER A 584 -22.79 -9.12 -13.88
CA SER A 584 -23.55 -9.39 -15.11
C SER A 584 -22.78 -10.27 -16.09
N THR A 585 -21.48 -10.02 -16.28
CA THR A 585 -20.64 -10.85 -17.17
C THR A 585 -20.59 -12.29 -16.67
N ARG A 586 -20.37 -12.50 -15.37
CA ARG A 586 -20.34 -13.83 -14.77
C ARG A 586 -21.68 -14.57 -14.92
N GLU A 587 -22.79 -13.90 -14.61
CA GLU A 587 -24.13 -14.49 -14.70
C GLU A 587 -24.51 -14.85 -16.14
N ASN A 588 -24.18 -13.97 -17.11
CA ASN A 588 -24.40 -14.25 -18.52
C ASN A 588 -23.58 -15.47 -18.99
N LEU A 589 -22.32 -15.58 -18.57
CA LEU A 589 -21.50 -16.76 -18.93
C LEU A 589 -22.02 -18.05 -18.27
N LEU A 590 -22.65 -17.96 -17.10
CA LEU A 590 -23.28 -19.09 -16.43
C LEU A 590 -24.58 -19.57 -17.08
N SER A 591 -25.34 -18.67 -17.73
CA SER A 591 -26.59 -19.02 -18.42
C SER A 591 -26.37 -19.72 -19.77
N ILE A 592 -25.18 -19.62 -20.36
CA ILE A 592 -24.82 -20.30 -21.62
C ILE A 592 -24.57 -21.79 -21.37
N ASN A 593 -24.96 -22.67 -22.29
CA ASN A 593 -24.66 -24.10 -22.20
C ASN A 593 -23.13 -24.33 -22.27
N PRO A 594 -22.52 -25.10 -21.34
CA PRO A 594 -21.08 -25.38 -21.37
C PRO A 594 -20.56 -25.99 -22.69
N LEU A 595 -21.40 -26.71 -23.44
CA LEU A 595 -21.04 -27.29 -24.73
C LEU A 595 -20.87 -26.21 -25.82
N ASP A 596 -21.65 -25.13 -25.75
CA ASP A 596 -21.56 -24.03 -26.71
C ASP A 596 -20.27 -23.20 -26.48
N LEU A 597 -19.85 -23.07 -25.22
CA LEU A 597 -18.60 -22.38 -24.85
C LEU A 597 -17.33 -23.12 -25.31
N ARG A 598 -17.39 -24.45 -25.44
CA ARG A 598 -16.24 -25.24 -25.92
C ARG A 598 -16.01 -25.08 -27.42
N ASN A 599 -17.10 -24.98 -28.19
CA ASN A 599 -17.03 -24.80 -29.64
C ASN A 599 -16.48 -23.41 -30.02
N ASP A 600 -16.80 -22.37 -29.26
CA ASP A 600 -16.23 -21.03 -29.45
C ASP A 600 -14.78 -20.91 -28.95
N SER A 601 -14.35 -21.69 -27.94
CA SER A 601 -12.94 -21.69 -27.50
C SER A 601 -11.98 -22.31 -28.51
N LEU A 602 -12.50 -23.15 -29.43
CA LEU A 602 -11.75 -23.76 -30.54
C LEU A 602 -11.86 -22.94 -31.84
N ALA A 603 -12.81 -22.00 -31.92
CA ALA A 603 -13.01 -21.13 -33.07
C ALA A 603 -12.78 -19.67 -32.66
N SER A 604 -11.56 -19.18 -32.90
CA SER A 604 -11.20 -17.76 -32.76
C SER A 604 -12.09 -16.84 -33.62
N GLY A 605 -13.25 -16.45 -33.09
CA GLY A 605 -14.21 -15.51 -33.68
C GLY A 605 -14.89 -14.66 -32.60
N PRO A 606 -15.39 -13.47 -32.94
CA PRO A 606 -15.94 -12.54 -31.96
C PRO A 606 -17.26 -13.08 -31.37
N LEU A 607 -17.42 -12.92 -30.05
CA LEU A 607 -18.68 -13.20 -29.35
C LEU A 607 -19.83 -12.41 -30.01
N PRO A 608 -21.05 -12.97 -30.09
CA PRO A 608 -22.21 -12.25 -30.61
C PRO A 608 -22.52 -11.02 -29.75
N ALA A 609 -22.88 -9.92 -30.40
CA ALA A 609 -23.23 -8.66 -29.77
C ALA A 609 -24.42 -8.82 -28.80
N PRO A 610 -24.47 -8.04 -27.71
CA PRO A 610 -25.57 -8.12 -26.74
C PRO A 610 -26.90 -7.75 -27.40
N ILE A 611 -27.92 -8.58 -27.18
CA ILE A 611 -29.31 -8.23 -27.45
C ILE A 611 -29.73 -7.29 -26.33
N PHE A 612 -30.03 -6.03 -26.70
CA PHE A 612 -30.50 -4.97 -25.81
C PHE A 612 -31.90 -5.24 -25.27
#